data_AF-A0A183BDC5-F1
#
_entry.id   AF-A0A183BDC5-F1
#
_cell.length_a   1.000
_cell.length_b   1.000
_cell.length_c   1.000
_cell.angle_alpha   90.00
_cell.angle_beta   90.00
_cell.angle_gamma   90.00
#
_symmetry.space_group_name_H-M   'P 1'
#
loop_
_entity.id
_entity.type
_entity.pdbx_description
1 polymer ?
#
loop_
_entity_poly.entity_id
_entity_poly.type
_entity_poly.pdbx_seq_one_letter_code
_entity_poly.pdbx_strand_id
1 'polypeptide(L)'
;MSEAVTEEQKVAAVEEEEEEAVELAIESVQELAAKVLGFAPLQLADDVYNVINDNLGQLIDRFGEKLTERYGTKLNPERIEKLINLFKYKLQAQQDHLFDQFDKLLVGRLLYVEPDVVLEEDRCQLRYSEKRDNATRERIQTYLKRLTAVRPTHEIFLHMRF
;
A
#
# COMPACT_ATOMS: atom_id res chain seq x y z
N MET A 1 -40.92 23.86 -38.60
CA MET A 1 -41.58 23.69 -37.30
C MET A 1 -41.40 22.23 -36.92
N SER A 2 -40.25 21.94 -36.30
CA SER A 2 -40.13 21.62 -34.85
C SER A 2 -40.72 20.23 -34.57
N GLU A 3 -39.96 19.16 -34.78
CA GLU A 3 -39.01 18.55 -33.81
C GLU A 3 -39.64 18.38 -32.42
N ALA A 4 -40.23 17.21 -32.20
CA ALA A 4 -40.22 16.46 -30.94
C ALA A 4 -40.98 15.15 -31.16
N VAL A 5 -40.30 14.00 -30.98
CA VAL A 5 -40.74 12.76 -30.31
C VAL A 5 -39.63 11.71 -30.52
N THR A 6 -38.75 11.64 -29.53
CA THR A 6 -38.09 10.46 -28.95
C THR A 6 -37.52 9.36 -29.87
N GLU A 7 -36.20 9.35 -30.01
CA GLU A 7 -35.40 8.11 -30.11
C GLU A 7 -34.49 8.01 -28.86
N GLU A 8 -35.12 7.99 -27.68
CA GLU A 8 -34.54 7.40 -26.48
C GLU A 8 -34.54 5.87 -26.65
N GLN A 9 -33.56 5.32 -27.37
CA GLN A 9 -33.21 3.88 -27.33
C GLN A 9 -31.94 3.59 -28.15
N LYS A 10 -30.84 4.25 -27.78
CA LYS A 10 -29.48 3.74 -27.98
C LYS A 10 -28.81 3.55 -26.62
N VAL A 11 -29.45 2.72 -25.80
CA VAL A 11 -28.88 2.16 -24.57
C VAL A 11 -29.04 0.66 -24.68
N ALA A 12 -28.16 0.02 -25.44
CA ALA A 12 -28.02 -1.43 -25.44
C ALA A 12 -26.62 -1.78 -25.95
N ALA A 13 -25.94 -2.59 -25.14
CA ALA A 13 -24.64 -3.21 -25.40
C ALA A 13 -23.42 -2.27 -25.30
N VAL A 14 -23.17 -1.75 -24.09
CA VAL A 14 -21.79 -1.78 -23.59
C VAL A 14 -21.62 -3.21 -23.11
N GLU A 15 -21.01 -4.04 -23.93
CA GLU A 15 -20.52 -5.35 -23.52
C GLU A 15 -19.50 -5.09 -22.41
N GLU A 16 -19.84 -5.48 -21.19
CA GLU A 16 -18.88 -5.64 -20.11
C GLU A 16 -17.94 -6.75 -20.58
N GLU A 17 -16.82 -6.36 -21.20
CA GLU A 17 -15.68 -7.25 -21.35
C GLU A 17 -15.30 -7.69 -19.94
N GLU A 18 -15.59 -8.95 -19.63
CA GLU A 18 -15.10 -9.63 -18.44
C GLU A 18 -13.58 -9.57 -18.49
N GLU A 19 -13.00 -8.54 -17.86
CA GLU A 19 -11.56 -8.47 -17.60
C GLU A 19 -11.21 -9.74 -16.84
N GLU A 20 -10.48 -10.66 -17.50
CA GLU A 20 -9.90 -11.84 -16.88
C GLU A 20 -9.13 -11.35 -15.64
N ALA A 21 -9.69 -11.60 -14.46
CA ALA A 21 -9.11 -11.17 -13.21
C ALA A 21 -7.79 -11.93 -13.02
N VAL A 22 -6.68 -11.31 -13.41
CA VAL A 22 -5.35 -11.83 -13.16
C VAL A 22 -5.16 -11.81 -11.65
N GLU A 23 -5.21 -12.99 -11.02
CA GLU A 23 -4.90 -13.16 -9.60
C GLU A 23 -3.43 -12.86 -9.37
N LEU A 24 -3.09 -11.58 -9.20
CA LEU A 24 -1.77 -11.14 -8.79
C LEU A 24 -1.59 -11.41 -7.29
N ALA A 25 -0.43 -11.93 -6.92
CA ALA A 25 -0.08 -12.13 -5.52
C ALA A 25 -0.13 -10.78 -4.79
N ILE A 26 -0.80 -10.74 -3.64
CA ILE A 26 -0.98 -9.54 -2.81
C ILE A 26 0.37 -8.88 -2.52
N GLU A 27 1.42 -9.68 -2.31
CA GLU A 27 2.80 -9.22 -2.10
C GLU A 27 3.32 -8.38 -3.27
N SER A 28 3.15 -8.83 -4.52
CA SER A 28 3.64 -8.11 -5.71
C SER A 28 2.93 -6.78 -5.96
N VAL A 29 1.64 -6.68 -5.59
CA VAL A 29 0.87 -5.44 -5.73
C VAL A 29 1.24 -4.44 -4.63
N GLN A 30 1.56 -4.94 -3.44
CA GLN A 30 1.95 -4.12 -2.30
C GLN A 30 3.38 -3.60 -2.40
N GLU A 31 4.31 -4.34 -3.02
CA GLU A 31 5.71 -3.88 -3.17
C GLU A 31 5.81 -2.55 -3.92
N LEU A 32 5.04 -2.38 -5.00
CA LEU A 32 4.99 -1.14 -5.77
C LEU A 32 4.41 0.00 -4.95
N ALA A 33 3.27 -0.22 -4.28
CA ALA A 33 2.65 0.78 -3.41
C ALA A 33 3.56 1.16 -2.24
N ALA A 34 4.21 0.18 -1.61
CA ALA A 34 5.13 0.38 -0.49
C ALA A 34 6.38 1.16 -0.89
N LYS A 35 6.89 0.93 -2.11
CA LYS A 35 8.03 1.68 -2.65
C LYS A 35 7.70 3.15 -2.88
N VAL A 36 6.47 3.46 -3.32
CA VAL A 36 6.01 4.85 -3.50
C VAL A 36 5.73 5.55 -2.17
N LEU A 37 5.04 4.86 -1.26
CA LEU A 37 4.52 5.45 -0.03
C LEU A 37 5.55 5.45 1.11
N GLY A 38 6.57 4.60 1.04
CA GLY A 38 7.55 4.39 2.10
C GLY A 38 7.04 3.55 3.27
N PHE A 39 5.82 3.01 3.17
CA PHE A 39 5.20 2.10 4.14
C PHE A 39 4.26 1.13 3.41
N ALA A 40 4.04 -0.05 4.00
CA ALA A 40 3.11 -1.03 3.43
C ALA A 40 1.65 -0.62 3.71
N PRO A 41 0.77 -0.56 2.69
CA PRO A 41 -0.65 -0.25 2.86
C PRO A 41 -1.37 -1.10 3.91
N LEU A 42 -1.06 -2.40 3.98
CA LEU A 42 -1.62 -3.30 4.99
C LEU A 42 -1.19 -2.95 6.40
N GLN A 43 0.06 -2.50 6.56
CA GLN A 43 0.56 -2.09 7.88
C GLN A 43 -0.16 -0.84 8.38
N LEU A 44 -0.50 0.09 7.49
CA LEU A 44 -1.36 1.23 7.86
C LEU A 44 -2.75 0.77 8.31
N ALA A 45 -3.35 -0.20 7.62
CA ALA A 45 -4.63 -0.77 8.01
C ALA A 45 -4.58 -1.41 9.41
N ASP A 46 -3.56 -2.23 9.68
CA ASP A 46 -3.32 -2.84 11.00
C ASP A 46 -3.13 -1.78 12.09
N ASP A 47 -2.34 -0.74 11.83
CA ASP A 47 -2.10 0.35 12.78
C ASP A 47 -3.41 1.10 13.11
N VAL A 48 -4.23 1.37 12.09
CA VAL A 48 -5.54 2.01 12.28
C VAL A 48 -6.50 1.09 13.05
N TYR A 49 -6.49 -0.22 12.77
CA TYR A 49 -7.27 -1.20 13.51
C TYR A 49 -6.92 -1.19 14.99
N ASN A 50 -5.62 -1.24 15.31
CA ASN A 50 -5.12 -1.24 16.68
C ASN A 50 -5.54 0.03 17.43
N VAL A 51 -5.38 1.21 16.82
CA VAL A 51 -5.78 2.49 17.43
C VAL A 51 -7.29 2.54 17.70
N ILE A 52 -8.12 2.04 16.78
CA ILE A 52 -9.57 2.04 16.97
C ILE A 52 -9.97 1.01 18.04
N ASN A 53 -9.37 -0.18 18.06
CA ASN A 53 -9.65 -1.20 19.05
C ASN A 53 -9.29 -0.73 20.48
N ASP A 54 -8.13 -0.10 20.66
CA ASP A 54 -7.72 0.45 21.95
C ASP A 54 -8.69 1.54 22.44
N ASN A 55 -9.10 2.45 21.55
CA ASN A 55 -10.07 3.49 21.88
C ASN A 55 -11.45 2.91 22.21
N LEU A 56 -11.88 1.88 21.50
CA LEU A 56 -13.16 1.21 21.73
C LEU A 56 -13.17 0.47 23.07
N GLY A 57 -12.05 -0.19 23.42
CA GLY A 57 -11.84 -0.77 24.75
C GLY A 57 -11.99 0.26 25.85
N GLN A 58 -11.26 1.38 25.75
CA GLN A 58 -11.35 2.47 26.73
C GLN A 58 -12.75 3.07 26.83
N LEU A 59 -13.49 3.15 25.72
CA LEU A 59 -14.85 3.67 25.70
C LEU A 59 -15.83 2.72 26.41
N ILE A 60 -15.67 1.41 26.21
CA ILE A 60 -16.47 0.38 26.89
C ILE A 60 -16.19 0.40 28.40
N ASP A 61 -14.94 0.53 28.81
CA ASP A 61 -14.56 0.58 30.23
C ASP A 61 -15.16 1.81 30.91
N ARG A 62 -15.01 2.99 30.30
CA ARG A 62 -15.64 4.25 30.78
C ARG A 62 -17.16 4.16 30.81
N PHE A 63 -17.76 3.46 29.86
CA PHE A 63 -19.20 3.22 29.84
C PHE A 63 -19.61 2.36 31.03
N GLY A 64 -18.87 1.28 31.31
CA GLY A 64 -19.10 0.40 32.45
C GLY A 64 -18.96 1.10 33.80
N GLU A 65 -17.93 1.93 33.98
CA GLU A 65 -17.73 2.74 35.18
C GLU A 65 -18.92 3.69 35.42
N LYS A 66 -19.33 4.44 34.40
CA LYS A 66 -20.48 5.37 34.50
C LYS A 66 -21.80 4.65 34.79
N LEU A 67 -21.98 3.45 34.23
CA LEU A 67 -23.17 2.64 34.47
C LEU A 67 -23.21 2.15 35.92
N THR A 68 -22.07 1.74 36.45
CA THR A 68 -21.91 1.31 37.84
C THR A 68 -22.07 2.48 38.81
N GLU A 69 -21.52 3.65 38.50
CA GLU A 69 -21.64 4.86 39.33
C GLU A 69 -23.11 5.32 39.46
N ARG A 70 -23.86 5.30 38.35
CA ARG A 70 -25.25 5.77 38.32
C ARG A 70 -26.27 4.74 38.79
N TYR A 71 -26.04 3.47 38.48
CA TYR A 71 -27.03 2.41 38.68
C TYR A 71 -26.55 1.29 39.61
N GLY A 72 -25.31 1.32 40.12
CA GLY A 72 -24.76 0.25 40.95
C GLY A 72 -25.50 0.00 42.26
N THR A 73 -26.27 0.97 42.76
CA THR A 73 -27.16 0.79 43.93
C THR A 73 -28.50 0.14 43.58
N LYS A 74 -28.88 0.12 42.30
CA LYS A 74 -30.19 -0.38 41.79
C LYS A 74 -30.05 -1.63 40.92
N LEU A 75 -28.89 -1.83 40.29
CA LEU A 75 -28.59 -2.96 39.42
C LEU A 75 -27.58 -3.88 40.10
N ASN A 76 -27.81 -5.19 39.96
CA ASN A 76 -26.85 -6.20 40.38
C ASN A 76 -25.57 -6.07 39.52
N PRO A 77 -24.36 -5.97 40.10
CA PRO A 77 -23.10 -5.84 39.36
C PRO A 77 -22.91 -6.92 38.29
N GLU A 78 -23.34 -8.16 38.53
CA GLU A 78 -23.27 -9.24 37.54
C GLU A 78 -24.07 -8.96 36.26
N ARG A 79 -25.18 -8.21 36.37
CA ARG A 79 -25.99 -7.83 35.20
C ARG A 79 -25.33 -6.70 34.41
N ILE A 80 -24.65 -5.79 35.09
CA ILE A 80 -23.87 -4.71 34.47
C ILE A 80 -22.71 -5.33 33.69
N GLU A 81 -21.99 -6.26 34.31
CA GLU A 81 -20.87 -6.96 33.67
C GLU A 81 -21.31 -7.77 32.45
N LYS A 82 -22.43 -8.51 32.55
CA LYS A 82 -23.04 -9.21 31.40
C LYS A 82 -23.42 -8.26 30.27
N LEU A 83 -23.95 -7.07 30.59
CA LEU A 83 -24.30 -6.06 29.59
C LEU A 83 -23.06 -5.52 28.88
N ILE A 84 -22.01 -5.20 29.64
CA ILE A 84 -20.72 -4.72 29.11
C ILE A 84 -20.11 -5.78 28.17
N ASN A 85 -20.09 -7.04 28.59
CA ASN A 85 -19.56 -8.14 27.78
C ASN A 85 -20.35 -8.35 26.47
N LEU A 86 -21.69 -8.26 26.53
CA LEU A 86 -22.54 -8.31 25.33
C LEU A 86 -22.26 -7.14 24.39
N PHE A 87 -22.07 -5.94 24.94
CA PHE A 87 -21.78 -4.74 24.17
C PHE A 87 -20.42 -4.83 23.49
N LYS A 88 -19.40 -5.31 24.21
CA LYS A 88 -18.05 -5.57 23.70
C LYS A 88 -18.07 -6.56 22.54
N TYR A 89 -18.71 -7.72 22.73
CA TYR A 89 -18.78 -8.74 21.69
C TYR A 89 -19.46 -8.24 20.42
N LYS A 90 -20.60 -7.53 20.56
CA LYS A 90 -21.31 -6.99 19.39
C LYS A 90 -20.54 -5.89 18.68
N LEU A 91 -19.88 -5.00 19.42
CA LEU A 91 -19.07 -3.94 18.83
C LEU A 91 -17.85 -4.48 18.11
N GLN A 92 -17.15 -5.46 18.70
CA GLN A 92 -16.00 -6.11 18.08
C GLN A 92 -16.40 -6.78 16.76
N ALA A 93 -17.49 -7.56 16.74
CA ALA A 93 -17.96 -8.20 15.51
C ALA A 93 -18.32 -7.20 14.39
N GLN A 94 -18.89 -6.04 14.75
CA GLN A 94 -19.18 -4.98 13.77
C GLN A 94 -17.91 -4.26 13.32
N GLN A 95 -16.98 -4.03 14.25
CA GLN A 95 -15.68 -3.44 13.95
C GLN A 95 -14.92 -4.30 12.94
N ASP A 96 -14.76 -5.60 13.22
CA ASP A 96 -14.04 -6.52 12.35
C ASP A 96 -14.61 -6.51 10.92
N HIS A 97 -15.94 -6.60 10.79
CA HIS A 97 -16.60 -6.54 9.48
C HIS A 97 -16.37 -5.21 8.74
N LEU A 98 -16.41 -4.07 9.44
CA LEU A 98 -16.16 -2.76 8.83
C LEU A 98 -14.68 -2.60 8.44
N PHE A 99 -13.77 -3.16 9.22
CA PHE A 99 -12.35 -3.14 8.92
C PHE A 99 -11.99 -4.03 7.73
N ASP A 100 -12.60 -5.21 7.60
CA ASP A 100 -12.44 -6.02 6.39
C ASP A 100 -12.86 -5.26 5.11
N GLN A 101 -13.88 -4.42 5.21
CA GLN A 101 -14.30 -3.56 4.09
C GLN A 101 -13.34 -2.39 3.86
N PHE A 102 -12.84 -1.80 4.95
CA PHE A 102 -11.86 -0.73 4.90
C PHE A 102 -10.56 -1.20 4.25
N ASP A 103 -10.05 -2.37 4.62
CA ASP A 103 -8.84 -2.97 4.06
C ASP A 103 -8.96 -3.21 2.56
N LYS A 104 -10.12 -3.73 2.13
CA LYS A 104 -10.42 -3.91 0.70
C LYS A 104 -10.43 -2.58 -0.05
N LEU A 105 -10.97 -1.52 0.53
CA LEU A 105 -10.97 -0.19 -0.08
C LEU A 105 -9.57 0.43 -0.13
N LEU A 106 -8.80 0.27 0.94
CA LEU A 106 -7.49 0.85 1.11
C LEU A 106 -6.50 0.23 0.12
N VAL A 107 -6.50 -1.10 -0.02
CA VAL A 107 -5.65 -1.84 -0.97
C VAL A 107 -6.19 -1.77 -2.40
N GLY A 108 -7.51 -1.89 -2.57
CA GLY A 108 -8.11 -2.04 -3.90
C GLY A 108 -8.41 -0.74 -4.63
N ARG A 109 -8.45 0.41 -3.94
CA ARG A 109 -8.78 1.71 -4.57
C ARG A 109 -7.86 2.84 -4.19
N LEU A 110 -7.50 2.96 -2.91
CA LEU A 110 -6.89 4.19 -2.40
C LEU A 110 -5.37 4.20 -2.54
N LEU A 111 -4.74 3.06 -2.23
CA LEU A 111 -3.29 2.86 -2.29
C LEU A 111 -2.91 1.83 -3.36
N TYR A 112 -3.79 1.62 -4.34
CA TYR A 112 -3.54 0.77 -5.49
C TYR A 112 -2.62 1.49 -6.48
N VAL A 113 -1.59 0.79 -6.96
CA VAL A 113 -0.76 1.23 -8.07
C VAL A 113 -1.17 0.41 -9.29
N GLU A 114 -1.63 1.09 -10.34
CA GLU A 114 -2.01 0.44 -11.59
C GLU A 114 -0.83 -0.35 -12.19
N PRO A 115 -1.06 -1.55 -12.75
CA PRO A 115 0.01 -2.43 -13.20
C PRO A 115 0.82 -1.82 -14.35
N ASP A 116 0.18 -0.97 -15.16
CA ASP A 116 0.77 -0.33 -16.33
C ASP A 116 1.53 0.97 -15.98
N VAL A 117 1.55 1.37 -14.71
CA VAL A 117 2.21 2.60 -14.27
C VAL A 117 3.64 2.29 -13.83
N VAL A 118 4.60 2.85 -14.57
CA VAL A 118 6.00 2.79 -14.20
C VAL A 118 6.35 3.97 -13.29
N LEU A 119 6.86 3.64 -12.10
CA LEU A 119 7.34 4.63 -11.15
C LEU A 119 8.49 5.45 -11.73
N GLU A 120 8.59 6.71 -11.30
CA GLU A 120 9.60 7.64 -11.83
C GLU A 120 11.05 7.12 -11.61
N GLU A 121 11.27 6.42 -10.51
CA GLU A 121 12.54 5.77 -10.17
C GLU A 121 12.90 4.65 -11.16
N ASP A 122 11.90 3.92 -11.64
CA ASP A 122 12.06 2.77 -12.52
C ASP A 122 12.01 3.16 -14.01
N ARG A 123 11.86 4.45 -14.34
CA ARG A 123 11.94 4.96 -15.73
C ARG A 123 13.27 4.62 -16.41
N CYS A 124 14.34 4.44 -15.66
CA CYS A 124 15.63 4.03 -16.20
C CYS A 124 15.57 2.61 -16.80
N GLN A 125 14.69 1.74 -16.29
CA GLN A 125 14.50 0.37 -16.77
C GLN A 125 13.85 0.33 -18.16
N LEU A 126 12.97 1.29 -18.47
CA LEU A 126 12.34 1.43 -19.80
C LEU A 126 13.34 1.68 -20.94
N ARG A 127 14.54 2.17 -20.63
CA ARG A 127 15.58 2.52 -21.60
C ARG A 127 16.73 1.53 -21.64
N TYR A 128 16.64 0.44 -20.87
CA TYR A 128 17.69 -0.56 -20.82
C TYR A 128 17.86 -1.21 -22.20
N SER A 129 19.12 -1.33 -22.61
CA SER A 129 19.49 -2.04 -23.82
C SER A 129 20.77 -2.80 -23.52
N GLU A 130 20.68 -4.12 -23.54
CA GLU A 130 21.81 -5.02 -23.25
C GLU A 130 23.02 -4.73 -24.16
N LYS A 131 22.76 -4.36 -25.41
CA LYS A 131 23.81 -3.94 -26.37
C LYS A 131 24.53 -2.67 -25.91
N ARG A 132 23.81 -1.66 -25.41
CA ARG A 132 24.42 -0.42 -24.89
C ARG A 132 25.15 -0.68 -23.58
N ASP A 133 24.62 -1.54 -22.73
CA ASP A 133 25.22 -1.88 -21.45
C ASP A 133 26.56 -2.62 -21.64
N ASN A 134 26.58 -3.62 -22.54
CA ASN A 134 27.81 -4.33 -22.91
C ASN A 134 28.86 -3.39 -23.55
N ALA A 135 28.46 -2.52 -24.48
CA ALA A 135 29.37 -1.54 -25.06
C ALA A 135 29.93 -0.56 -24.02
N THR A 136 29.13 -0.20 -23.01
CA THR A 136 29.56 0.66 -21.91
C THR A 136 30.53 -0.08 -20.99
N ARG A 137 30.26 -1.35 -20.67
CA ARG A 137 31.12 -2.22 -19.86
C ARG A 137 32.48 -2.46 -20.53
N GLU A 138 32.52 -2.68 -21.84
CA GLU A 138 33.76 -2.81 -22.63
C GLU A 138 34.58 -1.51 -22.63
N ARG A 139 33.92 -0.36 -22.75
CA ARG A 139 34.58 0.96 -22.64
C ARG A 139 35.16 1.18 -21.27
N ILE A 140 34.42 0.85 -20.20
CA ILE A 140 34.90 0.93 -18.82
C ILE A 140 36.15 0.05 -18.63
N GLN A 141 36.13 -1.20 -19.11
CA GLN A 141 37.30 -2.08 -19.04
C GLN A 141 38.49 -1.53 -19.83
N THR A 142 38.25 -0.93 -21.00
CA THR A 142 39.30 -0.31 -21.81
C THR A 142 39.93 0.88 -21.09
N TYR A 143 39.12 1.74 -20.47
CA TYR A 143 39.62 2.86 -19.68
C TYR A 143 40.34 2.42 -18.41
N LEU A 144 39.85 1.39 -17.71
CA LEU A 144 40.54 0.79 -16.57
C LEU A 144 41.92 0.27 -16.95
N LYS A 145 42.04 -0.48 -18.06
CA LYS A 145 43.34 -0.96 -18.57
C LYS A 145 44.29 0.18 -18.92
N ARG A 146 43.77 1.28 -19.49
CA ARG A 146 44.56 2.49 -19.77
C ARG A 146 45.01 3.17 -18.48
N LEU A 147 44.15 3.28 -17.48
CA LEU A 147 44.47 3.87 -16.18
C LEU A 147 45.55 3.08 -15.44
N THR A 148 45.47 1.74 -15.47
CA THR A 148 46.49 0.87 -14.88
C THR A 148 47.81 0.89 -15.64
N ALA A 149 47.82 1.20 -16.94
CA ALA A 149 49.05 1.38 -17.71
C ALA A 149 49.67 2.78 -17.52
N VAL A 150 48.84 3.79 -17.23
CA VAL A 150 49.30 5.17 -16.96
C VAL A 150 49.82 5.32 -15.51
N ARG A 151 49.29 4.58 -14.55
CA ARG A 151 49.79 4.58 -13.15
C ARG A 151 51.30 4.32 -13.01
N PRO A 152 51.86 3.23 -13.58
CA PRO A 152 53.28 2.95 -13.47
C PRO A 152 54.13 3.94 -14.27
N THR A 153 53.63 4.48 -15.39
CA THR A 153 54.35 5.53 -16.13
C THR A 153 54.40 6.84 -15.36
N HIS A 154 53.38 7.17 -14.54
CA HIS A 154 53.42 8.33 -13.66
C HIS A 154 54.40 8.15 -12.48
N GLU A 155 54.44 6.96 -11.87
CA GLU A 155 55.42 6.62 -10.83
C GLU A 155 56.86 6.59 -11.36
N ILE A 156 57.10 6.04 -12.56
CA ILE A 156 58.41 6.05 -13.22
C ILE A 156 58.82 7.48 -13.60
N PHE A 157 57.89 8.32 -14.07
CA PHE A 157 58.19 9.71 -14.41
C PHE A 157 58.50 10.57 -13.18
N LEU A 158 57.91 10.27 -12.01
CA LEU A 158 58.27 10.88 -10.73
C LEU A 158 59.64 10.40 -10.23
N HIS A 159 60.01 9.14 -10.47
CA HIS A 159 61.32 8.60 -10.11
C HIS A 159 62.47 9.02 -11.06
N MET A 160 62.18 9.39 -12.31
CA MET A 160 63.18 9.91 -13.26
C MET A 160 63.41 11.43 -13.16
N ARG A 161 62.65 12.15 -12.32
CA ARG A 161 62.75 13.62 -12.17
C ARG A 161 63.59 14.06 -10.97
N PHE A 162 64.36 13.14 -10.36
CA PHE A 162 65.35 13.41 -9.33
C PHE A 162 66.76 13.20 -9.87
#